data_AF-A0A4Q3AMM5-F1
#
_entry.id   AF-A0A4Q3AMM5-F1
#
_cell.length_a   1.000
_cell.length_b   1.000
_cell.length_c   1.000
_cell.angle_alpha   90.00
_cell.angle_beta   90.00
_cell.angle_gamma   90.00
#
_symmetry.space_group_name_H-M   'P 1'
#
loop_
_entity.id
_entity.type
_entity.pdbx_description
1 polymer ?
#
loop_
_entity_poly.entity_id
_entity_poly.type
_entity_poly.pdbx_seq_one_letter_code
_entity_poly.pdbx_strand_id
1 'polypeptide(L)'
;MSMTCATKSSTKRSEPTWTTTSFFRMMLRRLRLRFAGTEDPALSKKNRPPENPDYVVLVILMRTQNELASMNAGKAVAQGTHAGNMMVKKARKRIKKGDAELKSLLREWEAQSGKQGFGTTLTLEADERAMRKGVARAKTHGIHAGIVHDSTYPIRDGKVMHLIPLDTCGFLFGRKSVVEAATISLNLMD
;
A
#
# COMPACT_ATOMS: atom_id res chain seq x y z
N MET A 1 -35.20 49.38 57.49
CA MET A 1 -34.35 49.04 56.34
C MET A 1 -35.00 47.87 55.62
N SER A 2 -35.79 48.14 54.59
CA SER A 2 -36.55 47.14 53.83
C SER A 2 -35.80 46.84 52.54
N MET A 3 -35.33 45.60 52.38
CA MET A 3 -34.65 45.15 51.16
C MET A 3 -35.68 44.67 50.14
N THR A 4 -35.85 45.44 49.08
CA THR A 4 -36.62 45.06 47.88
C THR A 4 -35.81 44.03 47.07
N CYS A 5 -36.31 42.80 47.00
CA CYS A 5 -35.75 41.74 46.17
C CYS A 5 -36.14 41.98 44.70
N ALA A 6 -35.16 42.25 43.84
CA ALA A 6 -35.35 42.42 42.40
C ALA A 6 -35.35 41.05 41.70
N THR A 7 -36.47 40.70 41.07
CA THR A 7 -36.64 39.54 40.20
C THR A 7 -35.92 39.76 38.87
N LYS A 8 -34.92 38.92 38.56
CA LYS A 8 -34.32 38.85 37.21
C LYS A 8 -35.17 37.95 36.31
N SER A 9 -35.72 38.51 35.24
CA SER A 9 -36.42 37.77 34.20
C SER A 9 -35.42 36.94 33.37
N SER A 10 -35.61 35.62 33.34
CA SER A 10 -34.84 34.74 32.47
C SER A 10 -35.37 34.85 31.03
N THR A 11 -34.62 35.49 30.14
CA THR A 11 -34.86 35.39 28.70
C THR A 11 -34.44 34.00 28.24
N LYS A 12 -35.43 33.13 27.98
CA LYS A 12 -35.21 31.83 27.32
C LYS A 12 -34.65 32.09 25.92
N ARG A 13 -33.37 31.82 25.70
CA ARG A 13 -32.83 31.65 24.33
C ARG A 13 -33.42 30.36 23.77
N SER A 14 -34.19 30.47 22.69
CA SER A 14 -34.59 29.31 21.90
C SER A 14 -33.36 28.72 21.22
N GLU A 15 -33.11 27.43 21.44
CA GLU A 15 -32.10 26.70 20.70
C GLU A 15 -32.58 26.52 19.25
N PRO A 16 -31.72 26.79 18.25
CA PRO A 16 -32.07 26.51 16.87
C PRO A 16 -32.11 25.00 16.65
N THR A 17 -33.30 24.46 16.34
CA THR A 17 -33.48 23.08 15.92
C THR A 17 -32.89 22.91 14.52
N TRP A 18 -31.65 22.45 14.44
CA TRP A 18 -31.02 22.06 13.17
C TRP A 18 -31.49 20.65 12.81
N THR A 19 -32.27 20.53 11.75
CA THR A 19 -32.48 19.21 11.13
C THR A 19 -31.16 18.77 10.49
N THR A 20 -30.80 17.49 10.67
CA THR A 20 -29.58 16.85 10.16
C THR A 20 -29.35 17.10 8.66
N THR A 21 -30.43 17.32 7.90
CA THR A 21 -30.42 17.64 6.47
C THR A 21 -29.86 19.03 6.14
N SER A 22 -30.03 20.02 7.03
CA SER A 22 -29.56 21.40 6.83
C SER A 22 -28.04 21.52 6.98
N PHE A 23 -27.49 20.82 7.98
CA PHE A 23 -26.05 20.79 8.22
C PHE A 23 -25.30 20.07 7.08
N PHE A 24 -25.85 18.95 6.59
CA PHE A 24 -25.28 18.20 5.47
C PHE A 24 -25.27 19.00 4.16
N ARG A 25 -26.34 19.76 3.86
CA ARG A 25 -26.39 20.64 2.68
C ARG A 25 -25.40 21.81 2.77
N MET A 26 -25.18 22.38 3.95
CA MET A 26 -24.19 23.44 4.14
C MET A 26 -22.75 22.89 4.02
N MET A 27 -22.49 21.70 4.56
CA MET A 27 -21.18 21.03 4.47
C MET A 27 -20.87 20.61 3.02
N LEU A 28 -21.85 20.08 2.29
CA LEU A 28 -21.72 19.74 0.88
C LEU A 28 -21.57 20.97 -0.03
N ARG A 29 -22.19 22.11 0.30
CA ARG A 29 -21.93 23.39 -0.40
C ARG A 29 -20.50 23.89 -0.16
N ARG A 30 -19.96 23.76 1.06
CA ARG A 30 -18.56 24.08 1.36
C ARG A 30 -17.57 23.13 0.70
N LEU A 31 -17.92 21.85 0.53
CA LEU A 31 -17.11 20.92 -0.27
C LEU A 31 -17.19 21.23 -1.77
N ARG A 32 -18.37 21.51 -2.33
CA ARG A 32 -18.52 21.83 -3.76
C ARG A 32 -17.77 23.10 -4.16
N LEU A 33 -17.71 24.11 -3.30
CA LEU A 33 -16.95 25.35 -3.56
C LEU A 33 -15.42 25.18 -3.44
N ARG A 34 -14.93 24.07 -2.87
CA ARG A 34 -13.49 23.73 -2.86
C ARG A 34 -13.04 22.92 -4.08
N PHE A 35 -13.98 22.40 -4.88
CA PHE A 35 -13.68 21.61 -6.09
C PHE A 35 -14.02 22.34 -7.40
N ALA A 36 -14.52 23.58 -7.32
CA ALA A 36 -14.73 24.41 -8.49
C ALA A 36 -13.49 25.27 -8.77
N GLY A 37 -12.55 24.69 -9.52
CA GLY A 37 -11.66 25.39 -10.45
C GLY A 37 -10.92 26.63 -9.96
N THR A 38 -9.77 26.42 -9.30
CA THR A 38 -8.52 27.10 -9.66
C THR A 38 -7.40 26.10 -9.44
N GLU A 39 -6.94 25.45 -10.52
CA GLU A 39 -5.68 24.73 -10.47
C GLU A 39 -4.57 25.74 -10.19
N ASP A 40 -3.98 25.66 -9.01
CA ASP A 40 -2.78 26.40 -8.68
C ASP A 40 -1.62 25.85 -9.53
N PRO A 41 -1.07 26.61 -10.49
CA PRO A 41 -0.03 26.12 -11.39
C PRO A 41 1.27 25.74 -10.64
N ALA A 42 1.43 26.17 -9.39
CA ALA A 42 2.57 25.81 -8.55
C ALA A 42 2.45 24.40 -7.91
N LEU A 43 1.24 23.83 -7.82
CA LEU A 43 1.00 22.48 -7.31
C LEU A 43 1.15 21.38 -8.38
N SER A 44 1.31 21.74 -9.66
CA SER A 44 1.20 20.79 -10.78
C SER A 44 2.48 20.05 -11.16
N LYS A 45 3.65 20.32 -10.55
CA LYS A 45 4.92 19.64 -10.91
C LYS A 45 5.47 18.69 -9.85
N LYS A 46 5.11 18.86 -8.57
CA LYS A 46 5.69 18.07 -7.47
C LYS A 46 5.12 16.66 -7.32
N ASN A 47 3.92 16.41 -7.85
CA ASN A 47 3.19 15.15 -7.70
C ASN A 47 2.96 14.42 -9.01
N ARG A 48 3.65 14.80 -10.10
CA ARG A 48 3.57 14.02 -11.33
C ARG A 48 4.27 12.68 -11.10
N PRO A 49 3.68 11.55 -11.51
CA PRO A 49 4.43 10.31 -11.62
C PRO A 49 5.68 10.57 -12.49
N PRO A 50 6.78 9.84 -12.26
CA PRO A 50 8.01 10.06 -13.02
C PRO A 50 7.70 10.01 -14.53
N GLU A 51 8.19 11.01 -15.27
CA GLU A 51 8.02 11.11 -16.73
C GLU A 51 8.67 9.93 -17.49
N ASN A 52 9.48 9.12 -16.80
CA ASN A 52 10.03 7.88 -17.34
C ASN A 52 9.02 6.72 -17.15
N PRO A 53 8.47 6.15 -18.24
CA PRO A 53 7.56 5.01 -18.15
C PRO A 53 8.23 3.74 -17.61
N ASP A 54 9.56 3.68 -17.59
CA ASP A 54 10.35 2.54 -17.10
C ASP A 54 11.09 2.84 -15.78
N TYR A 55 10.31 3.08 -14.74
CA TYR A 55 10.81 3.27 -13.37
C TYR A 55 11.02 1.93 -12.64
N VAL A 56 11.77 1.96 -11.52
CA VAL A 56 12.00 0.78 -10.69
C VAL A 56 10.80 0.48 -9.80
N VAL A 57 10.35 -0.77 -9.77
CA VAL A 57 9.16 -1.20 -9.04
C VAL A 57 9.45 -2.45 -8.19
N LEU A 58 8.83 -2.52 -7.01
CA LEU A 58 8.65 -3.74 -6.25
C LEU A 58 7.26 -4.29 -6.53
N VAL A 59 7.17 -5.47 -7.13
CA VAL A 59 5.90 -6.21 -7.30
C VAL A 59 5.85 -7.33 -6.27
N ILE A 60 4.78 -7.36 -5.47
CA ILE A 60 4.49 -8.42 -4.52
C ILE A 60 3.39 -9.30 -5.11
N LEU A 61 3.67 -10.58 -5.27
CA LEU A 61 2.68 -11.59 -5.68
C LEU A 61 2.06 -12.20 -4.44
N MET A 62 0.89 -11.72 -4.06
CA MET A 62 0.19 -12.11 -2.84
C MET A 62 -0.76 -13.28 -3.11
N ARG A 63 -0.69 -14.34 -2.30
CA ARG A 63 -1.67 -15.42 -2.35
C ARG A 63 -3.07 -14.91 -1.99
N THR A 64 -4.07 -15.29 -2.77
CA THR A 64 -5.46 -14.84 -2.58
C THR A 64 -6.19 -15.60 -1.47
N GLN A 65 -7.32 -15.05 -1.04
CA GLN A 65 -8.25 -15.72 -0.12
C GLN A 65 -8.87 -16.99 -0.70
N ASN A 66 -9.03 -17.06 -2.02
CA ASN A 66 -9.58 -18.25 -2.69
C ASN A 66 -8.66 -19.46 -2.55
N GLU A 67 -7.34 -19.23 -2.42
CA GLU A 67 -6.32 -20.26 -2.26
C GLU A 67 -5.93 -20.50 -0.80
N LEU A 68 -5.83 -19.42 -0.03
CA LEU A 68 -5.52 -19.47 1.40
C LEU A 68 -6.64 -18.77 2.15
N ALA A 69 -7.70 -19.52 2.48
CA ALA A 69 -8.92 -19.01 3.10
C ALA A 69 -8.67 -18.12 4.34
N SER A 70 -7.57 -18.39 5.06
CA SER A 70 -7.19 -17.60 6.23
C SER A 70 -6.53 -16.25 5.91
N MET A 71 -6.23 -15.94 4.65
CA MET A 71 -5.51 -14.74 4.19
C MET A 71 -6.40 -13.49 4.17
N ASN A 72 -6.69 -12.95 5.35
CA ASN A 72 -7.37 -11.65 5.44
C ASN A 72 -6.44 -10.47 5.10
N ALA A 73 -7.01 -9.27 4.92
CA ALA A 73 -6.25 -8.06 4.58
C ALA A 73 -5.12 -7.75 5.58
N GLY A 74 -5.35 -7.96 6.88
CA GLY A 74 -4.32 -7.75 7.90
C GLY A 74 -3.12 -8.69 7.72
N LYS A 75 -3.36 -9.96 7.39
CA LYS A 75 -2.30 -10.90 7.07
C LYS A 75 -1.61 -10.56 5.75
N ALA A 76 -2.35 -10.14 4.72
CA ALA A 76 -1.77 -9.70 3.47
C ALA A 76 -0.80 -8.51 3.67
N VAL A 77 -1.15 -7.54 4.51
CA VAL A 77 -0.26 -6.42 4.88
C VAL A 77 1.00 -6.93 5.60
N ALA A 78 0.87 -7.86 6.55
CA ALA A 78 2.01 -8.45 7.24
C ALA A 78 2.94 -9.20 6.26
N GLN A 79 2.38 -10.01 5.37
CA GLN A 79 3.16 -10.74 4.36
C GLN A 79 3.79 -9.82 3.31
N GLY A 80 3.11 -8.74 2.93
CA GLY A 80 3.69 -7.71 2.07
C GLY A 80 4.89 -7.03 2.73
N THR A 81 4.81 -6.77 4.04
CA THR A 81 5.93 -6.27 4.84
C THR A 81 7.10 -7.27 4.86
N HIS A 82 6.82 -8.56 5.05
CA HIS A 82 7.84 -9.61 4.96
C HIS A 82 8.53 -9.64 3.59
N ALA A 83 7.76 -9.51 2.49
CA ALA A 83 8.29 -9.46 1.14
C ALA A 83 9.23 -8.28 0.92
N GLY A 84 8.82 -7.07 1.30
CA GLY A 84 9.65 -5.86 1.19
C GLY A 84 10.94 -5.97 1.99
N ASN A 85 10.86 -6.40 3.25
CA ASN A 85 12.03 -6.58 4.10
C ASN A 85 12.99 -7.65 3.56
N MET A 86 12.45 -8.77 3.08
CA MET A 86 13.24 -9.84 2.48
C MET A 86 13.91 -9.38 1.19
N MET A 87 13.21 -8.62 0.35
CA MET A 87 13.75 -8.02 -0.87
C MET A 87 14.98 -7.16 -0.53
N VAL A 88 14.84 -6.19 0.37
CA VAL A 88 15.95 -5.31 0.77
C VAL A 88 17.12 -6.10 1.36
N LYS A 89 16.84 -7.07 2.24
CA LYS A 89 17.88 -7.92 2.84
C LYS A 89 18.65 -8.72 1.79
N LYS A 90 17.93 -9.36 0.84
CA LYS A 90 18.55 -10.14 -0.24
C LYS A 90 19.32 -9.25 -1.21
N ALA A 91 18.79 -8.07 -1.54
CA ALA A 91 19.47 -7.08 -2.38
C ALA A 91 20.78 -6.62 -1.74
N ARG A 92 20.75 -6.18 -0.48
CA ARG A 92 21.94 -5.77 0.27
C ARG A 92 23.01 -6.88 0.33
N LYS A 93 22.61 -8.15 0.47
CA LYS A 93 23.54 -9.29 0.44
C LYS A 93 24.23 -9.45 -0.92
N ARG A 94 23.51 -9.28 -2.03
CA ARG A 94 24.10 -9.31 -3.40
C ARG A 94 24.98 -8.10 -3.66
N ILE A 95 24.56 -6.92 -3.24
CA ILE A 95 25.34 -5.67 -3.37
C ILE A 95 26.68 -5.79 -2.65
N LYS A 96 26.71 -6.37 -1.44
CA LYS A 96 27.97 -6.66 -0.72
C LYS A 96 28.92 -7.60 -1.48
N LYS A 97 28.41 -8.38 -2.42
CA LYS A 97 29.19 -9.27 -3.30
C LYS A 97 29.58 -8.62 -4.64
N GLY A 98 29.30 -7.33 -4.84
CA GLY A 98 29.70 -6.59 -6.04
C GLY A 98 28.60 -6.36 -7.08
N ASP A 99 27.33 -6.63 -6.76
CA ASP A 99 26.20 -6.40 -7.67
C ASP A 99 25.90 -4.88 -7.80
N ALA A 100 26.60 -4.20 -8.71
CA ALA A 100 26.51 -2.76 -8.91
C ALA A 100 25.19 -2.31 -9.55
N GLU A 101 24.61 -3.14 -10.43
CA GLU A 101 23.32 -2.87 -11.07
C GLU A 101 22.20 -2.88 -10.03
N LEU A 102 22.13 -3.92 -9.19
CA LEU A 102 21.12 -3.98 -8.13
C LEU A 102 21.29 -2.86 -7.10
N LYS A 103 22.53 -2.41 -6.86
CA LYS A 103 22.81 -1.24 -6.02
C LYS A 103 22.20 0.03 -6.62
N SER A 104 22.31 0.20 -7.94
CA SER A 104 21.70 1.33 -8.65
C SER A 104 20.18 1.28 -8.59
N LEU A 105 19.58 0.12 -8.87
CA LEU A 105 18.12 -0.08 -8.81
C LEU A 105 17.56 0.19 -7.42
N LEU A 106 18.22 -0.34 -6.37
CA LEU A 106 17.78 -0.14 -5.00
C LEU A 106 17.83 1.34 -4.59
N ARG A 107 18.90 2.05 -4.95
CA ARG A 107 19.03 3.49 -4.67
C ARG A 107 17.98 4.32 -5.42
N GLU A 108 17.73 4.00 -6.69
CA GLU A 108 16.71 4.66 -7.48
C GLU A 108 15.32 4.46 -6.85
N TRP A 109 14.99 3.23 -6.45
CA TRP A 109 13.73 2.91 -5.79
C TRP A 109 13.60 3.63 -4.44
N GLU A 110 14.62 3.60 -3.57
CA GLU A 110 14.61 4.30 -2.27
C GLU A 110 14.43 5.83 -2.42
N ALA A 111 14.93 6.41 -3.53
CA ALA A 111 14.86 7.84 -3.81
C ALA A 111 13.48 8.32 -4.31
N GLN A 112 12.59 7.43 -4.74
CA GLN A 112 11.28 7.81 -5.30
C GLN A 112 10.37 8.53 -4.28
N SER A 113 10.46 8.15 -2.99
CA SER A 113 9.74 8.84 -1.90
C SER A 113 10.54 10.01 -1.29
N GLY A 114 11.65 10.42 -1.92
CA GLY A 114 12.54 11.44 -1.41
C GLY A 114 13.26 11.00 -0.13
N LYS A 115 12.70 11.36 1.05
CA LYS A 115 13.34 11.11 2.36
C LYS A 115 12.82 9.86 3.07
N GLN A 116 11.75 9.22 2.60
CA GLN A 116 11.11 8.12 3.32
C GLN A 116 11.79 6.76 3.07
N GLY A 117 12.59 6.64 2.02
CA GLY A 117 13.42 5.44 1.78
C GLY A 117 12.67 4.25 1.17
N PHE A 118 11.56 4.49 0.48
CA PHE A 118 10.85 3.48 -0.30
C PHE A 118 10.48 4.01 -1.69
N GLY A 119 10.10 3.10 -2.59
CA GLY A 119 9.57 3.44 -3.90
C GLY A 119 8.27 2.72 -4.22
N THR A 120 7.85 2.85 -5.47
CA THR A 120 6.61 2.25 -5.96
C THR A 120 6.58 0.76 -5.65
N THR A 121 5.51 0.35 -4.98
CA THR A 121 5.26 -1.03 -4.60
C THR A 121 3.85 -1.40 -5.04
N LEU A 122 3.74 -2.42 -5.88
CA LEU A 122 2.48 -2.96 -6.37
C LEU A 122 2.23 -4.31 -5.72
N THR A 123 1.01 -4.54 -5.25
CA THR A 123 0.60 -5.85 -4.74
C THR A 123 -0.41 -6.44 -5.72
N LEU A 124 -0.09 -7.60 -6.27
CA LEU A 124 -0.91 -8.31 -7.23
C LEU A 124 -1.40 -9.61 -6.60
N GLU A 125 -2.64 -9.97 -6.92
CA GLU A 125 -3.21 -11.25 -6.53
C GLU A 125 -2.63 -12.38 -7.38
N ALA A 126 -2.24 -13.49 -6.78
CA ALA A 126 -1.76 -14.67 -7.50
C ALA A 126 -2.16 -15.95 -6.76
N ASP A 127 -2.43 -17.03 -7.48
CA ASP A 127 -2.44 -18.36 -6.87
C ASP A 127 -1.00 -18.85 -6.61
N GLU A 128 -0.84 -19.95 -5.86
CA GLU A 128 0.49 -20.47 -5.53
C GLU A 128 1.31 -20.84 -6.79
N ARG A 129 0.65 -21.39 -7.81
CA ARG A 129 1.30 -21.83 -9.05
C ARG A 129 1.79 -20.63 -9.86
N ALA A 130 0.95 -19.60 -10.03
CA ALA A 130 1.26 -18.35 -10.70
C ALA A 130 2.38 -17.61 -9.96
N MET A 131 2.32 -17.53 -8.63
CA MET A 131 3.38 -16.96 -7.81
C MET A 131 4.72 -17.66 -8.05
N ARG A 132 4.75 -19.00 -7.95
CA ARG A 132 5.98 -19.79 -8.15
C ARG A 132 6.52 -19.63 -9.57
N LYS A 133 5.66 -19.70 -10.59
CA LYS A 133 6.05 -19.51 -11.99
C LYS A 133 6.58 -18.09 -12.25
N GLY A 134 5.92 -17.07 -11.71
CA GLY A 134 6.34 -15.68 -11.85
C GLY A 134 7.72 -15.44 -11.25
N VAL A 135 7.97 -15.93 -10.03
CA VAL A 135 9.29 -15.84 -9.41
C VAL A 135 10.35 -16.64 -10.19
N ALA A 136 10.02 -17.83 -10.67
CA ALA A 136 10.95 -18.64 -11.46
C ALA A 136 11.34 -17.93 -12.77
N ARG A 137 10.35 -17.42 -13.51
CA ARG A 137 10.56 -16.67 -14.74
C ARG A 137 11.32 -15.37 -14.52
N ALA A 138 11.01 -14.65 -13.44
CA ALA A 138 11.76 -13.45 -13.07
C ALA A 138 13.25 -13.77 -12.87
N LYS A 139 13.58 -14.87 -12.17
CA LYS A 139 14.96 -15.31 -11.98
C LYS A 139 15.65 -15.69 -13.29
N THR A 140 14.97 -16.32 -14.25
CA THR A 140 15.57 -16.63 -15.56
C THR A 140 15.90 -15.38 -16.38
N HIS A 141 15.17 -14.28 -16.15
CA HIS A 141 15.47 -12.96 -16.72
C HIS A 141 16.45 -12.12 -15.88
N GLY A 142 17.09 -12.70 -14.86
CA GLY A 142 18.04 -11.99 -14.00
C GLY A 142 17.42 -11.03 -12.99
N ILE A 143 16.09 -10.96 -12.91
CA ILE A 143 15.36 -10.06 -12.02
C ILE A 143 15.59 -10.47 -10.56
N HIS A 144 15.70 -9.49 -9.67
CA HIS A 144 15.80 -9.75 -8.24
C HIS A 144 14.45 -10.23 -7.69
N ALA A 145 14.31 -11.54 -7.51
CA ALA A 145 13.04 -12.15 -7.12
C ALA A 145 13.19 -13.24 -6.05
N GLY A 146 12.11 -13.50 -5.29
CA GLY A 146 12.09 -14.53 -4.26
C GLY A 146 10.69 -14.86 -3.74
N ILE A 147 10.57 -16.02 -3.09
CA ILE A 147 9.36 -16.45 -2.37
C ILE A 147 9.59 -16.22 -0.88
N VAL A 148 8.58 -15.68 -0.21
CA VAL A 148 8.51 -15.51 1.24
C VAL A 148 7.95 -16.80 1.83
N HIS A 149 8.75 -17.44 2.65
CA HIS A 149 8.35 -18.56 3.48
C HIS A 149 8.13 -18.03 4.89
N ASP A 150 6.89 -18.09 5.38
CA ASP A 150 6.56 -17.74 6.76
C ASP A 150 6.46 -19.03 7.58
N SER A 151 7.44 -19.26 8.44
CA SER A 151 7.48 -20.42 9.35
C SER A 151 6.42 -20.37 10.45
N THR A 152 5.77 -19.22 10.62
CA THR A 152 4.88 -18.87 11.74
C THR A 152 3.55 -18.30 11.25
N TYR A 153 3.07 -18.71 10.08
CA TYR A 153 1.84 -18.15 9.53
C TYR A 153 0.63 -18.56 10.38
N PRO A 154 -0.15 -17.59 10.92
CA PRO A 154 -1.23 -17.90 11.83
C PRO A 154 -2.49 -18.35 11.08
N ILE A 155 -3.00 -19.54 11.40
CA ILE A 155 -4.27 -20.08 10.92
C ILE A 155 -5.19 -20.30 12.12
N ARG A 156 -6.44 -19.88 12.01
CA ARG A 156 -7.43 -20.06 13.08
C ARG A 156 -8.29 -21.26 12.74
N ASP A 157 -8.28 -22.25 13.62
CA ASP A 157 -9.16 -23.41 13.58
C ASP A 157 -10.09 -23.36 14.81
N GLY A 158 -11.31 -22.88 14.58
CA GLY A 158 -12.27 -22.56 15.64
C GLY A 158 -11.70 -21.60 16.69
N LYS A 159 -11.44 -22.11 17.90
CA LYS A 159 -10.89 -21.34 19.04
C LYS A 159 -9.36 -21.40 19.15
N VAL A 160 -8.69 -22.24 18.36
CA VAL A 160 -7.25 -22.47 18.42
C VAL A 160 -6.57 -21.72 17.28
N MET A 161 -5.38 -21.17 17.56
CA MET A 161 -4.49 -20.61 16.54
C MET A 161 -3.33 -21.57 16.33
N HIS A 162 -3.16 -22.03 15.10
CA HIS A 162 -2.02 -22.82 14.65
C HIS A 162 -1.02 -21.92 13.94
N LEU A 163 0.28 -22.17 14.14
CA LEU A 163 1.35 -21.54 13.39
C LEU A 163 1.90 -22.59 12.43
N ILE A 164 1.73 -22.37 11.13
CA ILE A 164 2.07 -23.37 10.10
C ILE A 164 3.09 -22.77 9.13
N PRO A 165 4.16 -23.51 8.80
CA PRO A 165 5.12 -23.06 7.81
C PRO A 165 4.53 -23.16 6.40
N LEU A 166 4.48 -22.05 5.67
CA LEU A 166 4.04 -22.04 4.27
C LEU A 166 4.57 -20.86 3.47
N ASP A 167 4.55 -20.99 2.14
CA ASP A 167 4.90 -19.93 1.21
C ASP A 167 3.71 -18.98 1.02
N THR A 168 3.85 -17.72 1.43
CA THR A 168 2.72 -16.77 1.55
C THR A 168 2.63 -15.79 0.40
N CYS A 169 3.77 -15.30 -0.09
CA CYS A 169 3.84 -14.36 -1.20
C CYS A 169 5.21 -14.44 -1.91
N GLY A 170 5.30 -13.83 -3.09
CA GLY A 170 6.54 -13.62 -3.82
C GLY A 170 6.86 -12.15 -3.97
N PHE A 171 8.11 -11.83 -4.31
CA PHE A 171 8.50 -10.50 -4.75
C PHE A 171 9.30 -10.55 -6.06
N LEU A 172 9.15 -9.50 -6.87
CA LEU A 172 9.93 -9.20 -8.06
C LEU A 172 10.38 -7.74 -7.94
N PHE A 173 11.66 -7.47 -8.19
CA PHE A 173 12.23 -6.14 -8.06
C PHE A 173 13.12 -5.82 -9.25
N GLY A 174 12.80 -4.73 -9.96
CA GLY A 174 13.51 -4.30 -11.16
C GLY A 174 12.80 -3.18 -11.91
N ARG A 175 13.24 -2.93 -13.14
CA ARG A 175 12.58 -2.01 -14.08
C ARG A 175 11.15 -2.49 -14.40
N LYS A 176 10.19 -1.58 -14.44
CA LYS A 176 8.77 -1.88 -14.69
C LYS A 176 8.58 -2.72 -15.94
N SER A 177 9.17 -2.34 -17.07
CA SER A 177 9.03 -3.06 -18.34
C SER A 177 9.50 -4.52 -18.26
N VAL A 178 10.60 -4.76 -17.55
CA VAL A 178 11.20 -6.09 -17.40
C VAL A 178 10.38 -6.95 -16.42
N VAL A 179 9.90 -6.35 -15.34
CA VAL A 179 9.00 -7.01 -14.39
C VAL A 179 7.67 -7.36 -15.05
N GLU A 180 7.10 -6.44 -15.81
CA GLU A 180 5.88 -6.66 -16.61
C GLU A 180 6.05 -7.80 -17.61
N ALA A 181 7.16 -7.84 -18.36
CA ALA A 181 7.44 -8.94 -19.27
C ALA A 181 7.48 -10.31 -18.56
N ALA A 182 7.89 -10.35 -17.29
CA ALA A 182 7.89 -11.57 -16.49
C ALA A 182 6.50 -11.95 -15.93
N THR A 183 5.57 -10.99 -15.82
CA THR A 183 4.23 -11.19 -15.26
C THR A 183 3.10 -11.22 -16.29
N ILE A 184 3.31 -10.73 -17.52
CA ILE A 184 2.30 -10.65 -18.59
C ILE A 184 1.68 -12.01 -18.91
N SER A 185 2.47 -13.09 -18.94
CA SER A 185 1.92 -14.43 -19.24
C SER A 185 1.08 -15.03 -18.11
N LEU A 186 0.92 -14.32 -17.00
CA LEU A 186 0.20 -14.76 -15.83
C LEU A 186 -1.12 -14.00 -15.64
N ASN A 187 -1.45 -13.05 -16.55
CA ASN A 187 -2.62 -12.17 -16.47
C ASN A 187 -2.75 -11.47 -15.12
N LEU A 188 -1.62 -11.06 -14.52
CA LEU A 188 -1.58 -10.48 -13.17
C LEU A 188 -1.69 -8.95 -13.16
N MET A 189 -1.69 -8.31 -14.34
CA MET A 189 -1.66 -6.85 -14.48
C MET A 189 -2.72 -6.31 -15.46
N ASP A 190 -3.67 -7.14 -15.90
CA ASP A 190 -4.78 -6.75 -16.77
C ASP A 190 -6.03 -6.35 -15.96
#